data_AF-A0A8J6RYH5-F1
#
_entry.id   AF-A0A8J6RYH5-F1
#
_cell.length_a   1.000
_cell.length_b   1.000
_cell.length_c   1.000
_cell.angle_alpha   90.00
_cell.angle_beta   90.00
_cell.angle_gamma   90.00
#
_symmetry.space_group_name_H-M   'P 1'
#
loop_
_entity.id
_entity.type
_entity.pdbx_description
1 polymer ?
#
loop_
_entity_poly.entity_id
_entity_poly.type
_entity_poly.pdbx_seq_one_letter_code
_entity_poly.pdbx_strand_id
1 'polypeptide(L)'
;MNIVGGINLPKSADTSDLYIQCNEAASLNYQEDDKKIVLRQGGILSSNSYFNSFYEKFYTKYTTLSSIYYLLKLEGDFKVTVYREVNGENNKEIISQDNFENCQFSESVKIPPINLLQDENAGRIYFEITCSSEQGAFKEAWIATDENKTRDVSLGIIICTFKKEDYIKNTLTAIFQDKLLETKDFKVFVVDNGRTLNEADFTQPKLKLVPNINAGGSGGFTRGLVEALAENTSSHFLLMDDDIELESQCIYRLFSLHEYAKTDFAVAGGLLNLEKKHMLYEAGATYNEDSKTRGFAPGSLTAANHNIDLRSSSSLNRLLVEEHIDYGGFWFFSFSKDVVEKIQLPLPLFIKIDDIEFCLRIKELGNKIVAFPSLAVWHQPASAKKLNWETYYYIRNDLITYAIHYSIDYMDTVQHFTKVILESLSSFDYNHAEMVIKSFEDYIKGPGFLKNADPEAFHVNILKLSKSYNNQNEIDKLAGTHLLTRWFKVAAESSSEWSSVSREWKSASKELTSIIFWRQYLGLNN
;
A
#
# COMPACT_ATOMS: atom_id res chain seq x y z
N MET A 1 -15.31 -22.60 -14.10
CA MET A 1 -15.28 -22.09 -12.72
C MET A 1 -13.88 -21.63 -12.36
N ASN A 2 -13.74 -20.33 -12.12
CA ASN A 2 -12.54 -19.66 -11.63
C ASN A 2 -12.90 -18.90 -10.35
N ILE A 3 -12.08 -19.02 -9.30
CA ILE A 3 -12.27 -18.25 -8.06
C ILE A 3 -11.73 -16.83 -8.25
N VAL A 4 -12.57 -15.83 -7.99
CA VAL A 4 -12.24 -14.39 -8.04
C VAL A 4 -11.72 -13.90 -6.69
N GLY A 5 -12.21 -14.46 -5.58
CA GLY A 5 -11.69 -14.15 -4.25
C GLY A 5 -12.31 -15.01 -3.15
N GLY A 6 -11.59 -15.21 -2.06
CA GLY A 6 -12.11 -15.85 -0.86
C GLY A 6 -12.97 -14.91 0.00
N ILE A 7 -13.87 -15.53 0.78
CA ILE A 7 -14.61 -14.93 1.88
C ILE A 7 -14.01 -15.52 3.16
N ASN A 8 -13.32 -14.68 3.92
CA ASN A 8 -12.53 -15.13 5.06
C ASN A 8 -13.28 -15.02 6.38
N LEU A 9 -13.01 -15.96 7.27
CA LEU A 9 -13.31 -15.79 8.69
C LEU A 9 -12.24 -14.94 9.36
N PRO A 10 -12.61 -14.13 10.37
CA PRO A 10 -11.66 -13.29 11.07
C PRO A 10 -10.61 -14.14 11.80
N LYS A 11 -9.35 -13.70 11.74
CA LYS A 11 -8.25 -14.37 12.45
C LYS A 11 -8.36 -14.16 13.96
N SER A 12 -8.92 -13.02 14.39
CA SER A 12 -8.99 -12.57 15.77
C SER A 12 -10.26 -11.74 16.04
N ALA A 13 -10.69 -11.66 17.30
CA ALA A 13 -11.93 -10.98 17.68
C ALA A 13 -11.91 -9.46 17.42
N ASP A 14 -10.75 -8.81 17.55
CA ASP A 14 -10.55 -7.37 17.31
C ASP A 14 -10.67 -6.96 15.83
N THR A 15 -10.65 -7.93 14.92
CA THR A 15 -10.85 -7.69 13.48
C THR A 15 -12.17 -8.24 12.94
N SER A 16 -13.01 -8.86 13.79
CA SER A 16 -14.23 -9.57 13.38
C SER A 16 -15.12 -8.76 12.43
N ASP A 17 -15.39 -7.51 12.78
CA ASP A 17 -16.30 -6.62 12.05
C ASP A 17 -15.83 -6.28 10.63
N LEU A 18 -14.56 -6.54 10.31
CA LEU A 18 -13.98 -6.31 8.97
C LEU A 18 -14.18 -7.49 8.03
N TYR A 19 -14.61 -8.63 8.55
CA TYR A 19 -14.86 -9.86 7.80
C TYR A 19 -16.33 -10.22 7.80
N ILE A 20 -16.99 -10.23 8.95
CA ILE A 20 -18.34 -10.75 9.10
C ILE A 20 -19.08 -10.08 10.26
N GLN A 21 -20.41 -10.10 10.19
CA GLN A 21 -21.27 -9.66 11.27
C GLN A 21 -22.24 -10.77 11.63
N CYS A 22 -22.34 -11.08 12.93
CA CYS A 22 -23.22 -12.12 13.46
C CYS A 22 -24.22 -11.52 14.44
N ASN A 23 -25.44 -12.05 14.45
CA ASN A 23 -26.36 -11.78 15.56
C ASN A 23 -26.05 -12.70 16.76
N GLU A 24 -26.77 -12.53 17.87
CA GLU A 24 -26.56 -13.29 19.12
C GLU A 24 -26.78 -14.82 18.99
N ALA A 25 -27.43 -15.26 17.91
CA ALA A 25 -27.68 -16.66 17.61
C ALA A 25 -26.60 -17.30 16.73
N ALA A 26 -25.53 -16.56 16.39
CA ALA A 26 -24.36 -17.06 15.68
C ALA A 26 -23.06 -16.73 16.45
N SER A 27 -22.09 -17.64 16.42
CA SER A 27 -20.82 -17.45 17.15
C SER A 27 -19.64 -18.13 16.47
N LEU A 28 -18.45 -17.53 16.63
CA LEU A 28 -17.17 -18.07 16.17
C LEU A 28 -16.29 -18.35 17.40
N ASN A 29 -15.75 -19.57 17.48
CA ASN A 29 -14.73 -19.90 18.47
C ASN A 29 -13.33 -19.66 17.88
N TYR A 30 -12.61 -18.66 18.39
CA TYR A 30 -11.27 -18.30 17.92
C TYR A 30 -10.17 -19.28 18.33
N GLN A 31 -10.45 -20.18 19.29
CA GLN A 31 -9.48 -21.16 19.79
C GLN A 31 -9.47 -22.48 19.00
N GLU A 32 -10.44 -22.69 18.11
CA GLU A 32 -10.49 -23.91 17.29
C GLU A 32 -9.61 -23.77 16.03
N ASP A 33 -8.88 -24.84 15.71
CA ASP A 33 -8.05 -24.91 14.50
C ASP A 33 -8.92 -24.93 13.22
N ASP A 34 -10.05 -25.66 13.24
CA ASP A 34 -11.02 -25.71 12.14
C ASP A 34 -12.12 -24.67 12.34
N LYS A 35 -11.75 -23.39 12.15
CA LYS A 35 -12.66 -22.26 12.36
C LYS A 35 -13.94 -22.40 11.53
N LYS A 36 -15.07 -22.38 12.22
CA LYS A 36 -16.41 -22.30 11.64
C LYS A 36 -17.32 -21.45 12.52
N ILE A 37 -18.38 -20.92 11.92
CA ILE A 37 -19.42 -20.20 12.64
C ILE A 37 -20.55 -21.17 12.87
N VAL A 38 -20.94 -21.33 14.13
CA VAL A 38 -22.09 -22.13 14.52
C VAL A 38 -23.28 -21.21 14.68
N LEU A 39 -24.40 -21.58 14.07
CA LEU A 39 -25.65 -20.83 14.07
C LEU A 39 -26.77 -21.70 14.67
N ARG A 40 -27.52 -21.16 15.62
CA ARG A 40 -28.81 -21.73 16.05
C ARG A 40 -29.92 -21.27 15.10
N GLN A 41 -31.11 -21.84 15.21
CA GLN A 41 -32.27 -21.36 14.46
C GLN A 41 -32.46 -19.84 14.62
N GLY A 42 -32.62 -19.13 13.49
CA GLY A 42 -32.68 -17.66 13.45
C GLY A 42 -31.32 -16.96 13.56
N GLY A 43 -30.23 -17.72 13.67
CA GLY A 43 -28.86 -17.21 13.59
C GLY A 43 -28.58 -16.59 12.23
N ILE A 44 -28.00 -15.40 12.23
CA ILE A 44 -27.69 -14.63 11.02
C ILE A 44 -26.19 -14.39 10.97
N LEU A 45 -25.62 -14.61 9.78
CA LEU A 45 -24.28 -14.16 9.41
C LEU A 45 -24.40 -13.28 8.17
N SER A 46 -23.77 -12.11 8.21
CA SER A 46 -23.63 -11.20 7.08
C SER A 46 -22.16 -11.09 6.65
N SER A 47 -21.92 -11.16 5.35
CA SER A 47 -20.62 -10.82 4.73
C SER A 47 -20.49 -9.34 4.37
N ASN A 48 -21.45 -8.50 4.82
CA ASN A 48 -21.41 -7.05 4.72
C ASN A 48 -20.25 -6.47 5.56
N SER A 49 -19.06 -6.41 4.97
CA SER A 49 -17.83 -6.00 5.64
C SER A 49 -16.79 -5.54 4.62
N TYR A 50 -15.71 -4.91 5.10
CA TYR A 50 -14.66 -4.39 4.23
C TYR A 50 -13.99 -5.47 3.38
N PHE A 51 -13.60 -6.59 3.98
CA PHE A 51 -12.88 -7.63 3.24
C PHE A 51 -13.78 -8.58 2.48
N ASN A 52 -15.02 -8.83 2.90
CA ASN A 52 -15.84 -9.89 2.29
C ASN A 52 -16.92 -9.39 1.34
N SER A 53 -17.09 -8.07 1.22
CA SER A 53 -17.97 -7.50 0.20
C SER A 53 -17.28 -7.36 -1.17
N PHE A 54 -18.07 -7.46 -2.23
CA PHE A 54 -17.63 -7.26 -3.61
C PHE A 54 -17.97 -5.84 -4.08
N TYR A 55 -16.95 -5.03 -4.35
CA TYR A 55 -17.11 -3.64 -4.81
C TYR A 55 -17.30 -3.59 -6.33
N GLU A 56 -18.52 -3.90 -6.77
CA GLU A 56 -18.90 -4.12 -8.17
C GLU A 56 -18.41 -3.03 -9.11
N LYS A 57 -18.59 -1.77 -8.74
CA LYS A 57 -18.21 -0.62 -9.56
C LYS A 57 -16.72 -0.60 -9.92
N PHE A 58 -15.85 -1.06 -9.03
CA PHE A 58 -14.42 -1.16 -9.31
C PHE A 58 -14.12 -2.32 -10.25
N TYR A 59 -14.70 -3.49 -9.98
CA TYR A 59 -14.52 -4.65 -10.84
C TYR A 59 -15.04 -4.40 -12.25
N THR A 60 -16.23 -3.83 -12.44
CA THR A 60 -16.76 -3.56 -13.78
C THR A 60 -16.05 -2.43 -14.50
N LYS A 61 -15.48 -1.46 -13.77
CA LYS A 61 -14.64 -0.42 -14.39
C LYS A 61 -13.32 -0.98 -14.91
N TYR A 62 -12.64 -1.82 -14.12
CA TYR A 62 -11.25 -2.23 -14.38
C TYR A 62 -11.09 -3.59 -15.03
N THR A 63 -12.08 -4.48 -14.88
CA THR A 63 -12.04 -5.86 -15.38
C THR A 63 -13.12 -6.14 -16.41
N THR A 64 -12.99 -7.26 -17.14
CA THR A 64 -13.99 -7.75 -18.10
C THR A 64 -15.14 -8.51 -17.45
N LEU A 65 -15.09 -8.74 -16.13
CA LEU A 65 -16.11 -9.50 -15.41
C LEU A 65 -17.49 -8.89 -15.60
N SER A 66 -18.44 -9.74 -15.99
CA SER A 66 -19.85 -9.39 -16.17
C SER A 66 -20.80 -10.18 -15.27
N SER A 67 -20.36 -11.33 -14.75
CA SER A 67 -21.12 -12.15 -13.82
C SER A 67 -20.23 -12.87 -12.80
N ILE A 68 -20.73 -12.94 -11.57
CA ILE A 68 -20.14 -13.70 -10.46
C ILE A 68 -21.20 -14.55 -9.77
N TYR A 69 -20.78 -15.50 -8.94
CA TYR A 69 -21.64 -16.21 -8.00
C TYR A 69 -20.89 -16.51 -6.72
N TYR A 70 -21.62 -16.81 -5.65
CA TYR A 70 -21.04 -17.29 -4.41
C TYR A 70 -21.10 -18.82 -4.32
N LEU A 71 -20.06 -19.40 -3.75
CA LEU A 71 -19.98 -20.81 -3.35
C LEU A 71 -19.80 -20.86 -1.83
N LEU A 72 -20.73 -21.45 -1.09
CA LEU A 72 -20.70 -21.49 0.37
C LEU A 72 -20.56 -22.93 0.87
N LYS A 73 -19.72 -23.14 1.89
CA LYS A 73 -19.66 -24.38 2.68
C LYS A 73 -20.57 -24.24 3.89
N LEU A 74 -21.71 -24.91 3.83
CA LEU A 74 -22.78 -24.86 4.83
C LEU A 74 -23.12 -26.26 5.35
N GLU A 75 -23.56 -26.34 6.60
CA GLU A 75 -24.13 -27.54 7.23
C GLU A 75 -25.46 -27.17 7.90
N GLY A 76 -26.56 -27.84 7.55
CA GLY A 76 -27.92 -27.53 8.03
C GLY A 76 -28.81 -26.85 6.98
N ASP A 77 -29.89 -26.22 7.43
CA ASP A 77 -30.87 -25.56 6.55
C ASP A 77 -30.70 -24.05 6.60
N PHE A 78 -30.65 -23.40 5.44
CA PHE A 78 -30.40 -21.96 5.36
C PHE A 78 -31.28 -21.27 4.33
N LYS A 79 -31.71 -20.06 4.68
CA LYS A 79 -32.09 -19.04 3.70
C LYS A 79 -30.87 -18.18 3.40
N VAL A 80 -30.49 -18.05 2.14
CA VAL A 80 -29.41 -17.17 1.68
C VAL A 80 -30.00 -16.02 0.90
N THR A 81 -29.69 -14.80 1.31
CA THR A 81 -30.11 -13.57 0.63
C THR A 81 -28.88 -12.81 0.14
N VAL A 82 -28.83 -12.46 -1.13
CA VAL A 82 -27.78 -11.62 -1.71
C VAL A 82 -28.30 -10.20 -1.86
N TYR A 83 -27.52 -9.23 -1.43
CA TYR A 83 -27.84 -7.83 -1.52
C TYR A 83 -26.88 -7.06 -2.43
N ARG A 84 -27.39 -6.00 -3.04
CA ARG A 84 -26.61 -4.91 -3.61
C ARG A 84 -26.89 -3.66 -2.79
N GLU A 85 -25.84 -3.00 -2.33
CA GLU A 85 -25.97 -1.77 -1.55
C GLU A 85 -25.21 -0.62 -2.20
N VAL A 86 -25.89 0.47 -2.55
CA VAL A 86 -25.31 1.66 -3.20
C VAL A 86 -24.99 2.76 -2.17
N ASN A 87 -24.40 3.86 -2.61
CA ASN A 87 -24.19 5.03 -1.77
C ASN A 87 -25.47 5.89 -1.72
N GLY A 88 -25.95 6.27 -0.54
CA GLY A 88 -27.15 7.12 -0.37
C GLY A 88 -28.20 6.56 0.60
N GLU A 89 -29.41 7.14 0.60
CA GLU A 89 -30.57 6.67 1.37
C GLU A 89 -31.35 5.57 0.61
N ASN A 90 -32.06 4.67 1.31
CA ASN A 90 -32.80 3.53 0.73
C ASN A 90 -31.97 2.72 -0.28
N ASN A 91 -30.75 2.42 0.12
CA ASN A 91 -29.68 2.02 -0.77
C ASN A 91 -29.48 0.50 -0.89
N LYS A 92 -30.31 -0.33 -0.24
CA LYS A 92 -30.16 -1.79 -0.16
C LYS A 92 -31.24 -2.49 -1.00
N GLU A 93 -30.81 -3.27 -1.99
CA GLU A 93 -31.63 -4.08 -2.90
C GLU A 93 -31.37 -5.58 -2.65
N ILE A 94 -32.41 -6.42 -2.72
CA ILE A 94 -32.26 -7.89 -2.75
C ILE A 94 -32.08 -8.34 -4.19
N ILE A 95 -30.92 -8.93 -4.51
CA ILE A 95 -30.62 -9.49 -5.83
C ILE A 95 -31.23 -10.88 -5.98
N SER A 96 -31.06 -11.72 -4.96
CA SER A 96 -31.60 -13.09 -4.94
C SER A 96 -31.88 -13.53 -3.50
N GLN A 97 -32.81 -14.47 -3.37
CA GLN A 97 -33.14 -15.11 -2.10
C GLN A 97 -33.55 -16.55 -2.35
N ASP A 98 -32.81 -17.49 -1.78
CA ASP A 98 -32.99 -18.92 -2.00
C ASP A 98 -32.92 -19.68 -0.67
N ASN A 99 -33.65 -20.80 -0.60
CA ASN A 99 -33.60 -21.71 0.55
C ASN A 99 -32.83 -22.97 0.15
N PHE A 100 -31.97 -23.43 1.04
CA PHE A 100 -31.17 -24.64 0.88
C PHE A 100 -31.36 -25.53 2.10
N GLU A 101 -31.72 -26.78 1.86
CA GLU A 101 -32.02 -27.77 2.90
C GLU A 101 -30.96 -28.88 2.90
N ASN A 102 -30.71 -29.45 4.08
CA ASN A 102 -29.77 -30.55 4.30
C ASN A 102 -28.36 -30.27 3.74
N CYS A 103 -27.87 -29.04 3.87
CA CYS A 103 -26.52 -28.69 3.42
C CYS A 103 -25.48 -29.52 4.16
N GLN A 104 -24.41 -29.89 3.48
CA GLN A 104 -23.27 -30.63 4.02
C GLN A 104 -21.97 -30.01 3.52
N PHE A 105 -20.94 -29.89 4.37
CA PHE A 105 -19.67 -29.28 3.98
C PHE A 105 -18.95 -30.01 2.82
N SER A 106 -19.26 -31.27 2.56
CA SER A 106 -18.71 -32.02 1.41
C SER A 106 -19.04 -31.34 0.07
N GLU A 107 -20.19 -30.68 -0.02
CA GLU A 107 -20.67 -30.02 -1.24
C GLU A 107 -20.76 -28.51 -1.02
N SER A 108 -20.49 -27.74 -2.06
CA SER A 108 -20.63 -26.27 -1.98
C SER A 108 -22.01 -25.87 -2.46
N VAL A 109 -22.70 -25.05 -1.67
CA VAL A 109 -23.95 -24.40 -2.06
C VAL A 109 -23.63 -23.32 -3.08
N LYS A 110 -24.06 -23.51 -4.34
CA LYS A 110 -23.90 -22.52 -5.41
C LYS A 110 -25.10 -21.58 -5.43
N ILE A 111 -24.84 -20.30 -5.15
CA ILE A 111 -25.84 -19.24 -5.26
C ILE A 111 -26.04 -18.90 -6.75
N PRO A 112 -27.27 -18.56 -7.20
CA PRO A 112 -27.50 -18.16 -8.58
C PRO A 112 -26.55 -17.04 -9.06
N PRO A 113 -26.14 -17.05 -10.34
CA PRO A 113 -25.29 -16.01 -10.90
C PRO A 113 -25.89 -14.62 -10.77
N ILE A 114 -25.03 -13.66 -10.43
CA ILE A 114 -25.32 -12.26 -10.25
C ILE A 114 -24.72 -11.51 -11.43
N ASN A 115 -25.56 -10.81 -12.19
CA ASN A 115 -25.10 -9.95 -13.27
C ASN A 115 -24.56 -8.64 -12.69
N LEU A 116 -23.37 -8.25 -13.14
CA LEU A 116 -22.70 -7.06 -12.67
C LEU A 116 -23.18 -5.81 -13.42
N LEU A 117 -23.49 -4.75 -12.68
CA LEU A 117 -23.92 -3.46 -13.21
C LEU A 117 -22.72 -2.55 -13.52
N GLN A 118 -22.88 -1.73 -14.56
CA GLN A 118 -21.86 -0.76 -15.01
C GLN A 118 -22.34 0.69 -14.90
N ASP A 119 -23.54 0.90 -14.38
CA ASP A 119 -24.18 2.22 -14.22
C ASP A 119 -24.11 2.70 -12.76
N GLU A 120 -24.82 3.79 -12.47
CA GLU A 120 -24.89 4.41 -11.14
C GLU A 120 -25.49 3.52 -10.05
N ASN A 121 -26.21 2.46 -10.43
CA ASN A 121 -26.77 1.48 -9.50
C ASN A 121 -25.75 0.38 -9.16
N ALA A 122 -24.56 0.36 -9.76
CA ALA A 122 -23.48 -0.55 -9.37
C ALA A 122 -23.08 -0.29 -7.92
N GLY A 123 -23.18 -1.33 -7.10
CA GLY A 123 -23.11 -1.22 -5.66
C GLY A 123 -22.04 -2.11 -5.03
N ARG A 124 -22.18 -2.30 -3.74
CA ARG A 124 -21.44 -3.28 -2.97
C ARG A 124 -22.30 -4.53 -2.82
N ILE A 125 -21.80 -5.67 -3.26
CA ILE A 125 -22.53 -6.94 -3.23
C ILE A 125 -22.03 -7.77 -2.05
N TYR A 126 -22.95 -8.34 -1.29
CA TYR A 126 -22.67 -9.27 -0.19
C TYR A 126 -23.85 -10.23 0.01
N PHE A 127 -23.62 -11.31 0.75
CA PHE A 127 -24.67 -12.24 1.16
C PHE A 127 -24.92 -12.20 2.67
N GLU A 128 -26.14 -12.54 3.06
CA GLU A 128 -26.53 -12.95 4.41
C GLU A 128 -27.05 -14.38 4.38
N ILE A 129 -26.72 -15.17 5.40
CA ILE A 129 -27.33 -16.48 5.64
C ILE A 129 -28.15 -16.41 6.92
N THR A 130 -29.34 -17.01 6.91
CA THR A 130 -30.18 -17.21 8.10
C THR A 130 -30.38 -18.71 8.31
N CYS A 131 -29.98 -19.22 9.47
CA CYS A 131 -30.16 -20.63 9.82
C CYS A 131 -31.64 -20.93 10.10
N SER A 132 -32.20 -21.91 9.41
CA SER A 132 -33.60 -22.36 9.53
C SER A 132 -33.75 -23.62 10.38
N SER A 133 -32.71 -24.45 10.48
CA SER A 133 -32.66 -25.64 11.32
C SER A 133 -32.28 -25.31 12.77
N GLU A 134 -32.46 -26.25 13.71
CA GLU A 134 -32.10 -26.06 15.13
C GLU A 134 -30.61 -25.72 15.30
N GLN A 135 -29.77 -26.35 14.49
CA GLN A 135 -28.33 -26.12 14.40
C GLN A 135 -27.91 -26.05 12.93
N GLY A 136 -26.96 -25.16 12.64
CA GLY A 136 -26.25 -25.10 11.38
C GLY A 136 -24.86 -24.50 11.54
N ALA A 137 -24.05 -24.59 10.50
CA ALA A 137 -22.70 -24.02 10.49
C ALA A 137 -22.28 -23.46 9.12
N PHE A 138 -21.47 -22.42 9.15
CA PHE A 138 -20.78 -21.84 7.99
C PHE A 138 -19.27 -21.98 8.17
N LYS A 139 -18.57 -22.44 7.12
CA LYS A 139 -17.14 -22.71 7.19
C LYS A 139 -16.33 -21.78 6.28
N GLU A 140 -16.65 -21.75 5.00
CA GLU A 140 -15.88 -21.04 3.97
C GLU A 140 -16.83 -20.55 2.88
N ALA A 141 -16.44 -19.50 2.17
CA ALA A 141 -17.08 -19.15 0.90
C ALA A 141 -16.10 -18.53 -0.09
N TRP A 142 -16.52 -18.53 -1.35
CA TRP A 142 -15.75 -17.92 -2.44
C TRP A 142 -16.67 -17.15 -3.37
N ILE A 143 -16.13 -16.09 -3.96
CA ILE A 143 -16.67 -15.44 -5.15
C ILE A 143 -16.04 -16.13 -6.35
N ALA A 144 -16.86 -16.61 -7.27
CA ALA A 144 -16.43 -17.34 -8.45
C ALA A 144 -17.11 -16.81 -9.72
N THR A 145 -16.53 -17.14 -10.87
CA THR A 145 -17.10 -16.86 -12.19
C THR A 145 -16.87 -18.05 -13.12
N ASP A 146 -17.72 -18.19 -14.13
CA ASP A 146 -17.52 -19.14 -15.22
C ASP A 146 -16.88 -18.48 -16.46
N GLU A 147 -16.61 -17.17 -16.38
CA GLU A 147 -15.87 -16.43 -17.40
C GLU A 147 -14.39 -16.85 -17.45
N ASN A 148 -13.82 -16.77 -18.66
CA ASN A 148 -12.39 -17.03 -18.87
C ASN A 148 -11.56 -15.79 -18.52
N LYS A 149 -10.38 -16.02 -17.97
CA LYS A 149 -9.37 -14.99 -17.76
C LYS A 149 -8.98 -14.36 -19.11
N THR A 150 -8.65 -13.08 -19.10
CA THR A 150 -8.16 -12.37 -20.31
C THR A 150 -6.68 -12.63 -20.55
N ARG A 151 -5.92 -12.95 -19.48
CA ARG A 151 -4.50 -13.28 -19.51
C ARG A 151 -4.11 -14.12 -18.30
N ASP A 152 -2.98 -14.81 -18.42
CA ASP A 152 -2.27 -15.37 -17.26
C ASP A 152 -1.46 -14.28 -16.57
N VAL A 153 -1.30 -14.43 -15.25
CA VAL A 153 -0.55 -13.49 -14.40
C VAL A 153 0.45 -14.27 -13.57
N SER A 154 1.70 -13.81 -13.63
CA SER A 154 2.79 -14.18 -12.73
C SER A 154 3.22 -12.97 -11.92
N LEU A 155 3.30 -13.11 -10.59
CA LEU A 155 3.57 -12.01 -9.66
C LEU A 155 4.96 -12.11 -9.01
N GLY A 156 5.80 -11.09 -9.17
CA GLY A 156 7.01 -10.90 -8.37
C GLY A 156 6.71 -10.09 -7.12
N ILE A 157 6.62 -10.74 -5.97
CA ILE A 157 6.36 -10.09 -4.67
C ILE A 157 7.71 -9.69 -4.07
N ILE A 158 7.92 -8.41 -3.82
CA ILE A 158 9.19 -7.85 -3.35
C ILE A 158 8.98 -7.26 -1.96
N ILE A 159 9.71 -7.79 -0.99
CA ILE A 159 9.63 -7.38 0.41
C ILE A 159 11.03 -6.93 0.85
N CYS A 160 11.17 -5.64 1.17
CA CYS A 160 12.42 -5.08 1.70
C CYS A 160 12.42 -5.19 3.23
N THR A 161 13.50 -5.70 3.82
CA THR A 161 13.64 -5.81 5.28
C THR A 161 14.98 -5.32 5.80
N PHE A 162 14.97 -4.75 7.01
CA PHE A 162 16.17 -4.35 7.74
C PHE A 162 16.01 -4.70 9.23
N LYS A 163 16.58 -5.85 9.64
CA LYS A 163 16.60 -6.32 11.04
C LYS A 163 15.19 -6.46 11.66
N LYS A 164 14.26 -7.04 10.90
CA LYS A 164 12.88 -7.35 11.34
C LYS A 164 12.53 -8.82 11.07
N GLU A 165 13.36 -9.71 11.57
CA GLU A 165 13.32 -11.16 11.34
C GLU A 165 11.95 -11.79 11.62
N ASP A 166 11.33 -11.43 12.74
CA ASP A 166 10.03 -12.00 13.14
C ASP A 166 8.90 -11.51 12.23
N TYR A 167 8.93 -10.24 11.82
CA TYR A 167 7.92 -9.66 10.93
C TYR A 167 7.96 -10.31 9.55
N ILE A 168 9.14 -10.46 8.95
CA ILE A 168 9.26 -11.12 7.65
C ILE A 168 8.80 -12.59 7.72
N LYS A 169 9.16 -13.32 8.79
CA LYS A 169 8.72 -14.71 8.99
C LYS A 169 7.19 -14.81 9.09
N ASN A 170 6.53 -13.88 9.79
CA ASN A 170 5.07 -13.84 9.89
C ASN A 170 4.41 -13.53 8.53
N THR A 171 4.93 -12.57 7.78
CA THR A 171 4.43 -12.21 6.45
C THR A 171 4.56 -13.38 5.47
N LEU A 172 5.71 -14.06 5.45
CA LEU A 172 5.91 -15.25 4.61
C LEU A 172 5.00 -16.41 5.01
N THR A 173 4.78 -16.60 6.32
CA THR A 173 3.84 -17.61 6.83
C THR A 173 2.43 -17.34 6.29
N ALA A 174 1.96 -16.09 6.32
CA ALA A 174 0.66 -15.71 5.77
C ALA A 174 0.55 -15.97 4.27
N ILE A 175 1.62 -15.72 3.49
CA ILE A 175 1.63 -15.97 2.03
C ILE A 175 1.63 -17.48 1.73
N PHE A 176 2.53 -18.24 2.35
CA PHE A 176 2.76 -19.65 2.00
C PHE A 176 1.76 -20.63 2.60
N GLN A 177 1.00 -20.24 3.62
CA GLN A 177 -0.09 -21.06 4.17
C GLN A 177 -1.45 -20.79 3.52
N ASP A 178 -1.55 -19.80 2.62
CA ASP A 178 -2.77 -19.52 1.90
C ASP A 178 -2.99 -20.52 0.74
N LYS A 179 -3.95 -21.44 0.94
CA LYS A 179 -4.28 -22.49 -0.03
C LYS A 179 -4.69 -21.96 -1.40
N LEU A 180 -5.29 -20.77 -1.48
CA LEU A 180 -5.66 -20.20 -2.78
C LEU A 180 -4.44 -19.70 -3.53
N LEU A 181 -3.43 -19.17 -2.83
CA LEU A 181 -2.16 -18.74 -3.44
C LEU A 181 -1.31 -19.92 -3.92
N GLU A 182 -1.43 -21.13 -3.34
CA GLU A 182 -0.72 -22.32 -3.83
C GLU A 182 -0.91 -22.56 -5.34
N THR A 183 -2.11 -22.27 -5.83
CA THR A 183 -2.51 -22.45 -7.24
C THR A 183 -2.03 -21.34 -8.19
N LYS A 184 -1.47 -20.25 -7.65
CA LYS A 184 -1.05 -19.08 -8.42
C LYS A 184 0.44 -19.10 -8.71
N ASP A 185 0.82 -18.44 -9.82
CA ASP A 185 2.21 -18.26 -10.19
C ASP A 185 2.78 -16.99 -9.54
N PHE A 186 3.61 -17.17 -8.53
CA PHE A 186 4.29 -16.07 -7.86
C PHE A 186 5.68 -16.49 -7.40
N LYS A 187 6.53 -15.48 -7.19
CA LYS A 187 7.80 -15.63 -6.50
C LYS A 187 8.01 -14.48 -5.53
N VAL A 188 8.49 -14.80 -4.33
CA VAL A 188 8.81 -13.82 -3.29
C VAL A 188 10.30 -13.53 -3.29
N PHE A 189 10.66 -12.26 -3.39
CA PHE A 189 12.02 -11.74 -3.26
C PHE A 189 12.13 -11.01 -1.93
N VAL A 190 12.79 -11.64 -0.96
CA VAL A 190 13.08 -11.03 0.34
C VAL A 190 14.42 -10.33 0.24
N VAL A 191 14.41 -9.01 0.23
CA VAL A 191 15.62 -8.19 0.14
C VAL A 191 16.08 -7.81 1.54
N ASP A 192 17.17 -8.44 1.97
CA ASP A 192 17.74 -8.24 3.30
C ASP A 192 18.80 -7.14 3.27
N ASN A 193 18.37 -5.91 3.55
CA ASN A 193 19.26 -4.74 3.71
C ASN A 193 20.07 -4.81 5.02
N GLY A 194 19.68 -5.67 5.97
CA GLY A 194 20.37 -5.85 7.24
C GLY A 194 21.54 -6.84 7.15
N ARG A 195 21.50 -7.75 6.18
CA ARG A 195 22.40 -8.92 6.05
C ARG A 195 22.39 -9.75 7.33
N THR A 196 21.22 -9.88 7.96
CA THR A 196 21.00 -10.60 9.22
C THR A 196 20.22 -11.88 9.05
N LEU A 197 19.56 -12.10 7.90
CA LEU A 197 18.80 -13.31 7.61
C LEU A 197 19.73 -14.47 7.22
N ASN A 198 19.43 -15.65 7.76
CA ASN A 198 20.14 -16.88 7.42
C ASN A 198 19.40 -17.62 6.31
N GLU A 199 20.06 -17.90 5.18
CA GLU A 199 19.49 -18.58 4.02
C GLU A 199 18.82 -19.93 4.37
N ALA A 200 19.30 -20.62 5.40
CA ALA A 200 18.72 -21.88 5.88
C ALA A 200 17.28 -21.75 6.43
N ASP A 201 16.85 -20.55 6.82
CA ASP A 201 15.49 -20.29 7.31
C ASP A 201 14.48 -20.01 6.16
N PHE A 202 14.97 -19.84 4.93
CA PHE A 202 14.22 -19.30 3.79
C PHE A 202 14.24 -20.27 2.59
N THR A 203 13.82 -21.52 2.82
CA THR A 203 13.95 -22.64 1.86
C THR A 203 12.70 -22.89 1.01
N GLN A 204 11.70 -22.02 1.05
CA GLN A 204 10.47 -22.20 0.28
C GLN A 204 10.76 -22.14 -1.24
N PRO A 205 10.25 -23.06 -2.07
CA PRO A 205 10.61 -23.14 -3.50
C PRO A 205 10.31 -21.88 -4.32
N LYS A 206 9.27 -21.13 -3.94
CA LYS A 206 8.85 -19.88 -4.59
C LYS A 206 9.46 -18.64 -3.90
N LEU A 207 10.58 -18.78 -3.20
CA LEU A 207 11.23 -17.69 -2.48
C LEU A 207 12.70 -17.55 -2.88
N LYS A 208 13.19 -16.31 -2.93
CA LYS A 208 14.60 -15.97 -3.07
C LYS A 208 14.97 -14.95 -1.98
N LEU A 209 15.94 -15.32 -1.14
CA LEU A 209 16.58 -14.38 -0.22
C LEU A 209 17.68 -13.61 -0.99
N VAL A 210 17.69 -12.30 -0.86
CA VAL A 210 18.59 -11.39 -1.59
C VAL A 210 19.33 -10.50 -0.60
N PRO A 211 20.56 -10.86 -0.20
CA PRO A 211 21.39 -9.98 0.63
C PRO A 211 21.71 -8.67 -0.09
N ASN A 212 21.57 -7.55 0.60
CA ASN A 212 21.75 -6.22 0.05
C ASN A 212 22.47 -5.28 1.03
N ILE A 213 23.13 -4.25 0.52
CA ILE A 213 23.57 -3.13 1.36
C ILE A 213 22.34 -2.36 1.86
N ASN A 214 22.46 -1.64 2.97
CA ASN A 214 21.40 -0.75 3.42
C ASN A 214 21.38 0.53 2.58
N ALA A 215 20.71 0.45 1.43
CA ALA A 215 20.38 1.57 0.57
C ALA A 215 18.96 2.12 0.84
N GLY A 216 18.44 1.88 2.05
CA GLY A 216 17.09 2.24 2.47
C GLY A 216 15.98 1.50 1.71
N GLY A 217 14.73 1.96 1.88
CA GLY A 217 13.55 1.41 1.20
C GLY A 217 13.68 1.48 -0.33
N SER A 218 14.10 2.62 -0.87
CA SER A 218 14.23 2.79 -2.33
C SER A 218 15.21 1.78 -2.93
N GLY A 219 16.35 1.59 -2.27
CA GLY A 219 17.36 0.62 -2.71
C GLY A 219 16.93 -0.82 -2.50
N GLY A 220 16.20 -1.13 -1.43
CA GLY A 220 15.69 -2.47 -1.16
C GLY A 220 14.63 -2.91 -2.18
N PHE A 221 13.59 -2.08 -2.39
CA PHE A 221 12.59 -2.35 -3.43
C PHE A 221 13.22 -2.44 -4.83
N THR A 222 14.13 -1.52 -5.15
CA THR A 222 14.81 -1.55 -6.44
C THR A 222 15.69 -2.78 -6.62
N ARG A 223 16.41 -3.22 -5.58
CA ARG A 223 17.18 -4.46 -5.64
C ARG A 223 16.29 -5.65 -5.96
N GLY A 224 15.13 -5.76 -5.32
CA GLY A 224 14.16 -6.81 -5.60
C GLY A 224 13.63 -6.76 -7.03
N LEU A 225 13.33 -5.56 -7.55
CA LEU A 225 12.93 -5.37 -8.95
C LEU A 225 14.04 -5.80 -9.92
N VAL A 226 15.30 -5.44 -9.65
CA VAL A 226 16.45 -5.85 -10.48
C VAL A 226 16.56 -7.38 -10.55
N GLU A 227 16.41 -8.07 -9.42
CA GLU A 227 16.45 -9.54 -9.37
C GLU A 227 15.27 -10.16 -10.13
N ALA A 228 14.06 -9.64 -9.94
CA ALA A 228 12.86 -10.15 -10.58
C ALA A 228 12.87 -9.92 -12.11
N LEU A 229 13.36 -8.76 -12.56
CA LEU A 229 13.55 -8.46 -13.98
C LEU A 229 14.62 -9.35 -14.63
N ALA A 230 15.70 -9.67 -13.91
CA ALA A 230 16.75 -10.55 -14.40
C ALA A 230 16.24 -11.98 -14.63
N GLU A 231 15.30 -12.45 -13.80
CA GLU A 231 14.66 -13.76 -13.98
C GLU A 231 13.63 -13.76 -15.10
N ASN A 232 13.03 -12.60 -15.40
CA ASN A 232 12.11 -12.39 -16.53
C ASN A 232 10.92 -13.37 -16.56
N THR A 233 10.45 -13.81 -15.40
CA THR A 233 9.29 -14.70 -15.24
C THR A 233 8.02 -13.96 -14.81
N SER A 234 8.16 -12.85 -14.08
CA SER A 234 7.04 -12.08 -13.55
C SER A 234 6.42 -11.15 -14.60
N SER A 235 5.10 -11.20 -14.72
CA SER A 235 4.31 -10.27 -15.56
C SER A 235 3.96 -8.97 -14.82
N HIS A 236 3.84 -9.05 -13.50
CA HIS A 236 3.49 -7.96 -12.61
C HIS A 236 4.38 -8.02 -11.37
N PHE A 237 4.49 -6.91 -10.67
CA PHE A 237 5.19 -6.80 -9.39
C PHE A 237 4.23 -6.37 -8.30
N LEU A 238 4.55 -6.74 -7.06
CA LEU A 238 3.90 -6.27 -5.84
C LEU A 238 4.98 -5.89 -4.84
N LEU A 239 5.04 -4.60 -4.49
CA LEU A 239 5.90 -4.10 -3.41
C LEU A 239 5.13 -4.16 -2.10
N MET A 240 5.80 -4.65 -1.04
CA MET A 240 5.24 -4.74 0.30
C MET A 240 6.28 -4.41 1.36
N ASP A 241 5.85 -3.78 2.46
CA ASP A 241 6.67 -3.59 3.65
C ASP A 241 6.85 -4.89 4.43
N ASP A 242 7.90 -4.96 5.26
CA ASP A 242 8.18 -6.13 6.08
C ASP A 242 7.36 -6.18 7.37
N ASP A 243 7.02 -5.04 7.97
CA ASP A 243 6.33 -4.89 9.26
C ASP A 243 4.82 -4.61 9.17
N ILE A 244 4.17 -5.28 8.22
CA ILE A 244 2.72 -5.28 8.10
C ILE A 244 2.10 -6.50 8.78
N GLU A 245 0.82 -6.39 9.16
CA GLU A 245 -0.04 -7.59 9.22
C GLU A 245 -0.75 -7.77 7.88
N LEU A 246 -0.60 -8.95 7.29
CA LEU A 246 -1.09 -9.28 5.95
C LEU A 246 -2.40 -10.09 5.98
N GLU A 247 -3.38 -9.62 5.22
CA GLU A 247 -4.48 -10.44 4.68
C GLU A 247 -4.06 -10.98 3.30
N SER A 248 -3.66 -12.26 3.25
CA SER A 248 -3.12 -12.92 2.04
C SER A 248 -4.15 -12.99 0.91
N GLN A 249 -5.45 -12.96 1.21
CA GLN A 249 -6.49 -12.83 0.18
C GLN A 249 -6.41 -11.52 -0.60
N CYS A 250 -5.78 -10.48 -0.06
CA CYS A 250 -5.50 -9.27 -0.84
C CYS A 250 -4.57 -9.58 -2.02
N ILE A 251 -3.57 -10.43 -1.83
CA ILE A 251 -2.68 -10.88 -2.90
C ILE A 251 -3.45 -11.75 -3.89
N TYR A 252 -4.31 -12.66 -3.41
CA TYR A 252 -5.12 -13.48 -4.32
C TYR A 252 -6.03 -12.63 -5.21
N ARG A 253 -6.67 -11.60 -4.63
CA ARG A 253 -7.54 -10.67 -5.38
C ARG A 253 -6.75 -9.86 -6.40
N LEU A 254 -5.49 -9.50 -6.15
CA LEU A 254 -4.64 -8.88 -7.16
C LEU A 254 -4.49 -9.75 -8.41
N PHE A 255 -4.35 -11.08 -8.26
CA PHE A 255 -4.37 -11.97 -9.43
C PHE A 255 -5.67 -11.82 -10.21
N SER A 256 -6.81 -11.88 -9.55
CA SER A 256 -8.11 -11.73 -10.23
C SER A 256 -8.25 -10.37 -10.91
N LEU A 257 -7.78 -9.28 -10.29
CA LEU A 257 -7.82 -7.96 -10.94
C LEU A 257 -7.00 -7.94 -12.22
N HIS A 258 -5.78 -8.46 -12.19
CA HIS A 258 -4.88 -8.47 -13.34
C HIS A 258 -5.24 -9.53 -14.40
N GLU A 259 -5.75 -10.70 -13.99
CA GLU A 259 -6.17 -11.80 -14.88
C GLU A 259 -7.39 -11.42 -15.72
N TYR A 260 -8.26 -10.54 -15.21
CA TYR A 260 -9.45 -10.05 -15.91
C TYR A 260 -9.36 -8.59 -16.33
N ALA A 261 -8.22 -7.91 -16.12
CA ALA A 261 -8.08 -6.49 -16.41
C ALA A 261 -8.38 -6.14 -17.89
N LYS A 262 -9.16 -5.07 -18.13
CA LYS A 262 -9.47 -4.54 -19.47
C LYS A 262 -8.25 -3.89 -20.13
N THR A 263 -7.48 -3.15 -19.34
CA THR A 263 -6.26 -2.45 -19.73
C THR A 263 -5.25 -2.57 -18.59
N ASP A 264 -4.01 -2.18 -18.82
CA ASP A 264 -3.01 -2.08 -17.75
C ASP A 264 -3.38 -0.97 -16.74
N PHE A 265 -3.17 -1.23 -15.44
CA PHE A 265 -3.33 -0.26 -14.35
C PHE A 265 -2.55 -0.71 -13.12
N ALA A 266 -2.15 0.25 -12.29
CA ALA A 266 -1.53 0.01 -10.99
C ALA A 266 -2.58 -0.03 -9.88
N VAL A 267 -2.33 -0.84 -8.86
CA VAL A 267 -3.22 -1.05 -7.72
C VAL A 267 -2.52 -0.65 -6.43
N ALA A 268 -3.14 0.27 -5.70
CA ALA A 268 -2.75 0.67 -4.36
C ALA A 268 -3.66 0.00 -3.33
N GLY A 269 -3.06 -0.68 -2.36
CA GLY A 269 -3.76 -1.17 -1.17
C GLY A 269 -3.85 -0.09 -0.10
N GLY A 270 -4.94 -0.12 0.66
CA GLY A 270 -5.11 0.75 1.81
C GLY A 270 -4.18 0.41 2.98
N LEU A 271 -3.90 1.42 3.80
CA LEU A 271 -3.19 1.31 5.06
C LEU A 271 -4.22 1.31 6.19
N LEU A 272 -4.41 0.18 6.85
CA LEU A 272 -5.20 0.08 8.08
C LEU A 272 -4.32 0.39 9.29
N ASN A 273 -4.91 1.02 10.30
CA ASN A 273 -4.21 1.35 11.52
C ASN A 273 -4.00 0.10 12.39
N LEU A 274 -2.74 -0.25 12.69
CA LEU A 274 -2.41 -1.43 13.50
C LEU A 274 -2.96 -1.39 14.95
N GLU A 275 -3.09 -0.20 15.54
CA GLU A 275 -3.63 -0.02 16.90
C GLU A 275 -5.17 0.04 16.92
N LYS A 276 -5.77 0.59 15.86
CA LYS A 276 -7.22 0.66 15.67
C LYS A 276 -7.59 -0.06 14.39
N LYS A 277 -7.57 -1.40 14.44
CA LYS A 277 -7.63 -2.26 13.24
C LYS A 277 -8.81 -2.01 12.30
N HIS A 278 -9.92 -1.44 12.79
CA HIS A 278 -11.08 -1.08 11.98
C HIS A 278 -10.98 0.26 11.23
N MET A 279 -9.92 1.02 11.45
CA MET A 279 -9.72 2.33 10.85
C MET A 279 -8.86 2.23 9.59
N LEU A 280 -9.43 2.62 8.45
CA LEU A 280 -8.66 2.93 7.24
C LEU A 280 -7.94 4.26 7.46
N TYR A 281 -6.62 4.22 7.59
CA TYR A 281 -5.81 5.41 7.75
C TYR A 281 -5.68 6.16 6.43
N GLU A 282 -5.35 5.46 5.34
CA GLU A 282 -5.14 6.06 4.02
C GLU A 282 -5.33 5.01 2.92
N ALA A 283 -5.92 5.37 1.77
CA ALA A 283 -6.08 4.48 0.61
C ALA A 283 -5.12 4.80 -0.56
N GLY A 284 -4.18 5.70 -0.33
CA GLY A 284 -3.41 6.48 -1.30
C GLY A 284 -3.64 7.97 -1.03
N ALA A 285 -2.95 8.85 -1.75
CA ALA A 285 -3.12 10.28 -1.55
C ALA A 285 -2.82 11.07 -2.82
N THR A 286 -3.31 12.31 -2.85
CA THR A 286 -2.89 13.31 -3.83
C THR A 286 -1.68 14.09 -3.32
N TYR A 287 -0.85 14.52 -4.27
CA TYR A 287 0.38 15.25 -4.03
C TYR A 287 0.22 16.69 -4.56
N ASN A 288 0.66 17.65 -3.76
CA ASN A 288 0.51 19.09 -4.01
C ASN A 288 -0.93 19.60 -3.95
N GLU A 289 -1.77 18.98 -3.12
CA GLU A 289 -3.16 19.37 -2.93
C GLU A 289 -3.45 19.66 -1.46
N ASP A 290 -4.07 20.81 -1.18
CA ASP A 290 -4.52 21.18 0.16
C ASP A 290 -5.77 20.41 0.56
N SER A 291 -5.76 19.86 1.77
CA SER A 291 -6.82 18.95 2.22
C SER A 291 -8.19 19.62 2.42
N LYS A 292 -8.23 20.95 2.59
CA LYS A 292 -9.48 21.69 2.84
C LYS A 292 -10.03 22.30 1.57
N THR A 293 -9.18 22.96 0.80
CA THR A 293 -9.56 23.72 -0.40
C THR A 293 -9.51 22.88 -1.66
N ARG A 294 -8.81 21.72 -1.63
CA ARG A 294 -8.52 20.90 -2.81
C ARG A 294 -7.76 21.67 -3.90
N GLY A 295 -7.15 22.79 -3.53
CA GLY A 295 -6.33 23.62 -4.40
C GLY A 295 -4.86 23.22 -4.36
N PHE A 296 -4.06 23.77 -5.29
CA PHE A 296 -2.62 23.53 -5.34
C PHE A 296 -1.93 24.03 -4.07
N ALA A 297 -1.22 23.14 -3.38
CA ALA A 297 -0.45 23.44 -2.19
C ALA A 297 0.86 22.64 -2.19
N PRO A 298 1.99 23.28 -2.52
CA PRO A 298 3.26 22.58 -2.69
C PRO A 298 3.67 21.69 -1.50
N GLY A 299 4.04 20.44 -1.77
CA GLY A 299 4.54 19.47 -0.79
C GLY A 299 3.46 18.90 0.12
N SER A 300 2.20 19.33 -0.05
CA SER A 300 1.07 18.85 0.75
C SER A 300 0.58 17.51 0.24
N LEU A 301 0.23 16.63 1.20
CA LEU A 301 -0.41 15.35 0.93
C LEU A 301 -1.85 15.39 1.43
N THR A 302 -2.78 15.00 0.56
CA THR A 302 -4.18 14.82 0.93
C THR A 302 -4.57 13.36 0.78
N ALA A 303 -4.61 12.67 1.91
CA ALA A 303 -4.96 11.26 2.00
C ALA A 303 -6.39 10.99 1.51
N ALA A 304 -6.50 10.03 0.59
CA ALA A 304 -7.76 9.48 0.14
C ALA A 304 -8.36 8.59 1.22
N ASN A 305 -9.67 8.73 1.46
CA ASN A 305 -10.42 7.96 2.45
C ASN A 305 -9.79 7.97 3.85
N HIS A 306 -9.27 9.13 4.28
CA HIS A 306 -8.52 9.26 5.54
C HIS A 306 -9.37 9.03 6.79
N ASN A 307 -8.88 8.19 7.70
CA ASN A 307 -9.50 7.86 9.00
C ASN A 307 -10.99 7.46 8.90
N ILE A 308 -11.31 6.52 8.01
CA ILE A 308 -12.67 5.97 7.88
C ILE A 308 -12.84 4.74 8.80
N ASP A 309 -13.91 4.72 9.59
CA ASP A 309 -14.31 3.53 10.36
C ASP A 309 -15.05 2.53 9.47
N LEU A 310 -14.42 1.39 9.22
CA LEU A 310 -14.87 0.39 8.26
C LEU A 310 -15.96 -0.56 8.80
N ARG A 311 -16.44 -0.38 10.04
CA ARG A 311 -17.48 -1.25 10.62
C ARG A 311 -18.90 -0.89 10.16
N SER A 312 -19.09 0.33 9.68
CA SER A 312 -20.41 0.82 9.29
C SER A 312 -20.68 0.66 7.80
N SER A 313 -21.88 0.17 7.46
CA SER A 313 -22.33 0.00 6.07
C SER A 313 -22.21 1.29 5.26
N SER A 314 -22.60 2.43 5.86
CA SER A 314 -22.51 3.75 5.24
C SER A 314 -21.07 4.14 4.90
N SER A 315 -20.11 3.87 5.78
CA SER A 315 -18.69 4.14 5.50
C SER A 315 -18.14 3.25 4.40
N LEU A 316 -18.56 1.98 4.34
CA LEU A 316 -18.16 1.08 3.27
C LEU A 316 -18.78 1.49 1.92
N ASN A 317 -20.00 2.04 1.89
CA ASN A 317 -20.61 2.56 0.67
C ASN A 317 -19.92 3.84 0.17
N ARG A 318 -19.29 4.64 1.05
CA ARG A 318 -18.46 5.77 0.61
C ARG A 318 -17.28 5.31 -0.26
N LEU A 319 -16.75 4.10 0.01
CA LEU A 319 -15.66 3.52 -0.78
C LEU A 319 -16.09 3.08 -2.18
N LEU A 320 -17.38 3.09 -2.53
CA LEU A 320 -17.86 2.92 -3.91
C LEU A 320 -17.56 4.15 -4.77
N VAL A 321 -17.24 5.29 -4.16
CA VAL A 321 -16.78 6.47 -4.89
C VAL A 321 -15.27 6.37 -5.00
N GLU A 322 -14.79 6.19 -6.23
CA GLU A 322 -13.36 6.19 -6.51
C GLU A 322 -12.79 7.60 -6.37
N GLU A 323 -11.86 7.75 -5.44
CA GLU A 323 -11.13 9.00 -5.25
C GLU A 323 -9.93 9.07 -6.20
N HIS A 324 -9.61 10.28 -6.64
CA HIS A 324 -8.38 10.52 -7.39
C HIS A 324 -7.17 10.45 -6.46
N ILE A 325 -6.15 9.70 -6.85
CA ILE A 325 -4.86 9.64 -6.15
C ILE A 325 -3.69 9.93 -7.09
N ASP A 326 -2.63 10.49 -6.54
CA ASP A 326 -1.34 10.68 -7.22
C ASP A 326 -0.39 9.51 -6.96
N TYR A 327 -0.46 8.89 -5.77
CA TYR A 327 0.36 7.74 -5.42
C TYR A 327 -0.36 6.74 -4.51
N GLY A 328 0.17 5.51 -4.50
CA GLY A 328 -0.06 4.51 -3.47
C GLY A 328 1.27 4.12 -2.82
N GLY A 329 1.28 3.98 -1.49
CA GLY A 329 2.51 3.64 -0.78
C GLY A 329 2.99 2.22 -1.06
N PHE A 330 4.30 2.02 -1.01
CA PHE A 330 4.94 0.72 -1.27
C PHE A 330 4.68 -0.35 -0.20
N TRP A 331 3.87 -0.06 0.83
CA TRP A 331 3.36 -1.06 1.77
C TRP A 331 2.50 -2.13 1.09
N PHE A 332 1.81 -1.77 0.01
CA PHE A 332 1.05 -2.69 -0.86
C PHE A 332 0.77 -2.02 -2.21
N PHE A 333 1.71 -2.13 -3.14
CA PHE A 333 1.60 -1.46 -4.45
C PHE A 333 1.93 -2.42 -5.60
N SER A 334 0.98 -2.63 -6.51
CA SER A 334 1.13 -3.53 -7.65
C SER A 334 1.08 -2.80 -8.99
N PHE A 335 1.94 -3.21 -9.92
CA PHE A 335 2.03 -2.66 -11.27
C PHE A 335 2.57 -3.72 -12.24
N SER A 336 2.33 -3.52 -13.54
CA SER A 336 2.81 -4.42 -14.59
C SER A 336 4.32 -4.29 -14.82
N LYS A 337 4.92 -5.31 -15.44
CA LYS A 337 6.28 -5.23 -15.94
C LYS A 337 6.46 -4.11 -16.97
N ASP A 338 5.44 -3.89 -17.82
CA ASP A 338 5.41 -2.83 -18.82
C ASP A 338 5.62 -1.43 -18.21
N VAL A 339 5.12 -1.19 -17.00
CA VAL A 339 5.37 0.07 -16.27
C VAL A 339 6.87 0.26 -16.08
N VAL A 340 7.57 -0.73 -15.52
CA VAL A 340 9.02 -0.65 -15.25
C VAL A 340 9.82 -0.56 -16.54
N GLU A 341 9.41 -1.26 -17.60
CA GLU A 341 10.09 -1.17 -18.90
C GLU A 341 10.00 0.24 -19.51
N LYS A 342 8.90 0.98 -19.26
CA LYS A 342 8.68 2.33 -19.78
C LYS A 342 9.29 3.42 -18.90
N ILE A 343 9.09 3.37 -17.58
CA ILE A 343 9.54 4.43 -16.67
C ILE A 343 10.86 4.12 -15.97
N GLN A 344 11.35 2.88 -16.04
CA GLN A 344 12.50 2.35 -15.32
C GLN A 344 12.27 2.23 -13.80
N LEU A 345 13.33 2.14 -13.00
CA LEU A 345 13.27 1.81 -11.57
C LEU A 345 12.95 3.05 -10.71
N PRO A 346 12.66 2.89 -9.39
CA PRO A 346 12.57 4.02 -8.45
C PRO A 346 13.86 4.88 -8.42
N LEU A 347 13.76 6.12 -7.95
CA LEU A 347 14.93 6.97 -7.71
C LEU A 347 15.73 6.51 -6.46
N PRO A 348 17.05 6.73 -6.40
CA PRO A 348 17.92 6.34 -5.29
C PRO A 348 17.81 7.31 -4.09
N LEU A 349 16.63 7.37 -3.47
CA LEU A 349 16.29 8.38 -2.46
C LEU A 349 16.55 7.95 -1.01
N PHE A 350 17.03 6.72 -0.81
CA PHE A 350 17.15 6.03 0.48
C PHE A 350 15.77 5.71 1.09
N ILE A 351 15.00 6.70 1.54
CA ILE A 351 13.61 6.54 2.00
C ILE A 351 12.80 7.81 1.69
N LYS A 352 11.46 7.70 1.70
CA LYS A 352 10.48 8.79 1.55
C LYS A 352 10.43 9.40 0.14
N ILE A 353 9.22 9.67 -0.32
CA ILE A 353 8.91 10.30 -1.62
C ILE A 353 9.27 9.40 -2.82
N ASP A 354 9.93 8.26 -2.60
CA ASP A 354 10.26 7.28 -3.63
C ASP A 354 9.03 6.59 -4.22
N ASP A 355 8.04 6.31 -3.39
CA ASP A 355 6.71 5.87 -3.80
C ASP A 355 5.95 6.95 -4.59
N ILE A 356 5.97 8.19 -4.11
CA ILE A 356 5.32 9.34 -4.76
C ILE A 356 5.93 9.59 -6.13
N GLU A 357 7.25 9.74 -6.23
CA GLU A 357 7.93 10.04 -7.48
C GLU A 357 7.71 8.94 -8.52
N PHE A 358 7.79 7.67 -8.10
CA PHE A 358 7.53 6.54 -8.99
C PHE A 358 6.10 6.59 -9.53
N CYS A 359 5.12 6.88 -8.67
CA CYS A 359 3.72 6.99 -9.07
C CYS A 359 3.44 8.20 -9.98
N LEU A 360 4.12 9.34 -9.76
CA LEU A 360 4.03 10.50 -10.66
C LEU A 360 4.49 10.13 -12.08
N ARG A 361 5.59 9.38 -12.22
CA ARG A 361 6.02 8.85 -13.52
C ARG A 361 5.02 7.87 -14.15
N ILE A 362 4.34 7.04 -13.34
CA ILE A 362 3.26 6.17 -13.85
C ILE A 362 2.13 7.02 -14.43
N LYS A 363 1.72 8.09 -13.73
CA LYS A 363 0.65 8.99 -14.20
C LYS A 363 1.02 9.72 -15.48
N GLU A 364 2.28 10.11 -15.65
CA GLU A 364 2.78 10.72 -16.89
C GLU A 364 2.66 9.79 -18.11
N LEU A 365 2.60 8.46 -17.92
CA LEU A 365 2.28 7.50 -18.99
C LEU A 365 0.79 7.44 -19.36
N GLY A 366 -0.08 8.08 -18.59
CA GLY A 366 -1.54 7.94 -18.70
C GLY A 366 -2.08 6.65 -18.08
N ASN A 367 -1.23 5.85 -17.42
CA ASN A 367 -1.65 4.67 -16.67
C ASN A 367 -2.41 5.10 -15.41
N LYS A 368 -3.47 4.36 -15.08
CA LYS A 368 -4.29 4.65 -13.89
C LYS A 368 -3.68 3.99 -12.65
N ILE A 369 -3.69 4.72 -11.54
CA ILE A 369 -3.41 4.18 -10.21
C ILE A 369 -4.73 4.15 -9.46
N VAL A 370 -5.08 3.00 -8.89
CA VAL A 370 -6.38 2.76 -8.26
C VAL A 370 -6.19 2.38 -6.81
N ALA A 371 -6.74 3.19 -5.92
CA ALA A 371 -7.00 2.81 -4.52
C ALA A 371 -8.13 1.79 -4.50
N PHE A 372 -7.80 0.49 -4.44
CA PHE A 372 -8.81 -0.56 -4.61
C PHE A 372 -9.44 -0.96 -3.25
N PRO A 373 -10.76 -0.78 -3.04
CA PRO A 373 -11.42 -1.19 -1.80
C PRO A 373 -11.30 -2.70 -1.57
N SER A 374 -11.28 -3.15 -0.32
CA SER A 374 -11.03 -4.55 0.10
C SER A 374 -9.61 -5.07 -0.07
N LEU A 375 -8.66 -4.25 -0.55
CA LEU A 375 -7.23 -4.53 -0.50
C LEU A 375 -6.57 -3.61 0.51
N ALA A 376 -6.04 -4.16 1.59
CA ALA A 376 -5.33 -3.39 2.59
C ALA A 376 -4.38 -4.24 3.42
N VAL A 377 -3.45 -3.56 4.08
CA VAL A 377 -2.52 -4.13 5.08
C VAL A 377 -2.61 -3.31 6.36
N TRP A 378 -2.42 -3.93 7.52
CA TRP A 378 -2.27 -3.16 8.75
C TRP A 378 -0.82 -2.77 8.96
N HIS A 379 -0.60 -1.52 9.34
CA HIS A 379 0.73 -0.99 9.65
C HIS A 379 0.64 0.08 10.74
N GLN A 380 1.74 0.35 11.42
CA GLN A 380 1.82 1.50 12.31
C GLN A 380 1.75 2.80 11.49
N PRO A 381 0.76 3.69 11.68
CA PRO A 381 0.70 4.92 10.89
C PRO A 381 1.93 5.81 11.12
N ALA A 382 2.42 6.45 10.06
CA ALA A 382 3.62 7.28 10.10
C ALA A 382 3.55 8.42 11.14
N SER A 383 2.35 8.88 11.49
CA SER A 383 2.15 9.92 12.51
C SER A 383 2.62 9.53 13.92
N ALA A 384 2.84 8.24 14.21
CA ALA A 384 3.23 7.77 15.53
C ALA A 384 4.69 8.09 15.90
N LYS A 385 5.57 8.42 14.93
CA LYS A 385 7.00 8.72 15.17
C LYS A 385 7.49 9.84 14.25
N LYS A 386 7.59 11.08 14.75
CA LYS A 386 8.28 12.16 14.03
C LYS A 386 9.74 12.22 14.46
N LEU A 387 10.61 11.57 13.69
CA LEU A 387 12.05 11.60 13.92
C LEU A 387 12.69 12.68 13.05
N ASN A 388 13.51 13.55 13.66
CA ASN A 388 14.12 14.68 12.94
C ASN A 388 14.93 14.25 11.70
N TRP A 389 15.60 13.09 11.73
CA TRP A 389 16.35 12.60 10.58
C TRP A 389 15.46 12.26 9.37
N GLU A 390 14.17 11.93 9.56
CA GLU A 390 13.26 11.70 8.43
C GLU A 390 12.94 12.99 7.69
N THR A 391 12.88 14.13 8.41
CA THR A 391 12.71 15.47 7.81
C THR A 391 13.76 15.72 6.74
N TYR A 392 15.00 15.26 6.97
CA TYR A 392 16.08 15.43 6.01
C TYR A 392 15.73 14.79 4.64
N TYR A 393 15.27 13.54 4.69
CA TYR A 393 14.92 12.80 3.47
C TYR A 393 13.67 13.37 2.83
N TYR A 394 12.61 13.66 3.61
CA TYR A 394 11.40 14.28 3.09
C TYR A 394 11.72 15.56 2.30
N ILE A 395 12.39 16.54 2.90
CA ILE A 395 12.64 17.84 2.25
C ILE A 395 13.55 17.70 1.03
N ARG A 396 14.67 16.97 1.16
CA ARG A 396 15.61 16.80 0.04
C ARG A 396 14.92 16.11 -1.13
N ASN A 397 14.19 15.04 -0.87
CA ASN A 397 13.57 14.22 -1.90
C ASN A 397 12.35 14.92 -2.53
N ASP A 398 11.62 15.71 -1.74
CA ASP A 398 10.54 16.58 -2.24
C ASP A 398 11.10 17.59 -3.24
N LEU A 399 12.20 18.28 -2.90
CA LEU A 399 12.89 19.21 -3.82
C LEU A 399 13.37 18.53 -5.12
N ILE A 400 13.92 17.30 -5.02
CA ILE A 400 14.31 16.51 -6.20
C ILE A 400 13.09 16.20 -7.07
N THR A 401 12.00 15.75 -6.47
CA THR A 401 10.74 15.42 -7.16
C THR A 401 10.16 16.66 -7.86
N TYR A 402 10.20 17.80 -7.18
CA TYR A 402 9.83 19.10 -7.74
C TYR A 402 10.64 19.47 -8.96
N ALA A 403 11.97 19.31 -8.90
CA ALA A 403 12.84 19.63 -10.02
C ALA A 403 12.54 18.78 -11.27
N ILE A 404 12.13 17.52 -11.07
CA ILE A 404 11.83 16.58 -12.15
C ILE A 404 10.46 16.89 -12.77
N HIS A 405 9.43 16.99 -11.95
CA HIS A 405 8.02 16.98 -12.39
C HIS A 405 7.37 18.37 -12.49
N TYR A 406 7.87 19.35 -11.74
CA TYR A 406 7.21 20.63 -11.56
C TYR A 406 8.18 21.81 -11.79
N SER A 407 7.72 23.02 -11.48
CA SER A 407 8.54 24.22 -11.45
C SER A 407 8.12 25.06 -10.26
N ILE A 408 9.07 25.28 -9.35
CA ILE A 408 8.88 26.08 -8.13
C ILE A 408 9.78 27.31 -8.16
N ASP A 409 9.24 28.43 -7.72
CA ASP A 409 9.97 29.68 -7.62
C ASP A 409 11.00 29.61 -6.48
N TYR A 410 12.19 30.16 -6.74
CA TYR A 410 13.28 30.16 -5.78
C TYR A 410 12.94 30.97 -4.52
N MET A 411 12.38 32.17 -4.70
CA MET A 411 12.08 33.06 -3.59
C MET A 411 10.96 32.51 -2.74
N ASP A 412 9.92 31.92 -3.33
CA ASP A 412 8.85 31.26 -2.59
C ASP A 412 9.39 30.08 -1.76
N THR A 413 10.29 29.29 -2.35
CA THR A 413 10.93 28.15 -1.66
C THR A 413 11.79 28.62 -0.48
N VAL A 414 12.63 29.64 -0.68
CA VAL A 414 13.46 30.22 0.39
C VAL A 414 12.60 30.84 1.48
N GLN A 415 11.53 31.54 1.13
CA GLN A 415 10.59 32.10 2.10
C GLN A 415 9.93 31.01 2.94
N HIS A 416 9.49 29.92 2.30
CA HIS A 416 8.90 28.78 2.99
C HIS A 416 9.88 28.16 4.00
N PHE A 417 11.10 27.79 3.57
CA PHE A 417 12.06 27.19 4.48
C PHE A 417 12.57 28.17 5.55
N THR A 418 12.70 29.47 5.24
CA THR A 418 13.01 30.49 6.25
C THR A 418 11.95 30.50 7.34
N LYS A 419 10.67 30.44 6.98
CA LYS A 419 9.57 30.37 7.94
C LYS A 419 9.67 29.11 8.81
N VAL A 420 9.86 27.92 8.20
CA VAL A 420 9.99 26.65 8.93
C VAL A 420 11.19 26.66 9.89
N ILE A 421 12.33 27.23 9.47
CA ILE A 421 13.53 27.36 10.31
C ILE A 421 13.24 28.29 11.49
N LEU A 422 12.65 29.47 11.25
CA LEU A 422 12.31 30.41 12.32
C LEU A 422 11.31 29.84 13.33
N GLU A 423 10.31 29.09 12.87
CA GLU A 423 9.36 28.36 13.72
C GLU A 423 10.10 27.32 14.58
N SER A 424 10.98 26.52 13.98
CA SER A 424 11.79 25.51 14.69
C SER A 424 12.70 26.14 15.75
N LEU A 425 13.39 27.24 15.41
CA LEU A 425 14.24 27.98 16.35
C LEU A 425 13.42 28.59 17.51
N SER A 426 12.21 29.07 17.23
CA SER A 426 11.29 29.63 18.24
C SER A 426 10.75 28.57 19.19
N SER A 427 10.67 27.31 18.74
CA SER A 427 10.30 26.15 19.55
C SER A 427 11.49 25.38 20.11
N PHE A 428 12.71 25.92 20.00
CA PHE A 428 13.97 25.30 20.45
C PHE A 428 14.30 23.94 19.80
N ASP A 429 13.69 23.63 18.65
CA ASP A 429 13.98 22.41 17.88
C ASP A 429 15.13 22.66 16.88
N TYR A 430 16.32 22.90 17.43
CA TYR A 430 17.54 23.15 16.65
C TYR A 430 17.91 21.97 15.74
N ASN A 431 17.58 20.74 16.16
CA ASN A 431 17.82 19.54 15.36
C ASN A 431 16.91 19.51 14.11
N HIS A 432 15.66 19.95 14.21
CA HIS A 432 14.80 20.08 13.03
C HIS A 432 15.33 21.14 12.07
N ALA A 433 15.70 22.33 12.57
CA ALA A 433 16.29 23.40 11.75
C ALA A 433 17.57 22.94 11.04
N GLU A 434 18.45 22.20 11.75
CA GLU A 434 19.66 21.60 11.18
C GLU A 434 19.33 20.65 10.01
N MET A 435 18.30 19.81 10.16
CA MET A 435 17.86 18.90 9.09
C MET A 435 17.29 19.66 7.90
N VAL A 436 16.48 20.70 8.11
CA VAL A 436 15.95 21.54 7.01
C VAL A 436 17.08 22.17 6.20
N ILE A 437 18.03 22.84 6.87
CA ILE A 437 19.17 23.50 6.20
C ILE A 437 20.02 22.47 5.45
N LYS A 438 20.35 21.35 6.10
CA LYS A 438 21.15 20.28 5.50
C LYS A 438 20.50 19.65 4.27
N SER A 439 19.17 19.51 4.28
CA SER A 439 18.39 19.00 3.14
C SER A 439 18.56 19.89 1.92
N PHE A 440 18.39 21.19 2.12
CA PHE A 440 18.48 22.18 1.06
C PHE A 440 19.92 22.26 0.50
N GLU A 441 20.93 22.26 1.38
CA GLU A 441 22.34 22.21 0.96
C GLU A 441 22.66 21.00 0.08
N ASP A 442 22.17 19.81 0.46
CA ASP A 442 22.44 18.60 -0.32
C ASP A 442 21.65 18.54 -1.62
N TYR A 443 20.45 19.14 -1.68
CA TYR A 443 19.72 19.33 -2.93
C TYR A 443 20.50 20.22 -3.93
N ILE A 444 21.06 21.34 -3.44
CA ILE A 444 21.81 22.30 -4.27
C ILE A 444 23.09 21.70 -4.86
N LYS A 445 23.67 20.65 -4.25
CA LYS A 445 24.84 19.94 -4.82
C LYS A 445 24.54 19.20 -6.13
N GLY A 446 23.26 19.06 -6.49
CA GLY A 446 22.84 18.40 -7.72
C GLY A 446 22.99 16.87 -7.69
N PRO A 447 22.64 16.19 -8.80
CA PRO A 447 22.55 14.74 -8.86
C PRO A 447 23.87 14.00 -8.65
N GLY A 448 25.01 14.65 -8.91
CA GLY A 448 26.34 14.07 -8.69
C GLY A 448 26.60 13.67 -7.23
N PHE A 449 25.90 14.29 -6.29
CA PHE A 449 25.96 13.92 -4.88
C PHE A 449 25.43 12.50 -4.62
N LEU A 450 24.28 12.12 -5.18
CA LEU A 450 23.71 10.78 -4.97
C LEU A 450 24.56 9.69 -5.63
N LYS A 451 25.13 9.97 -6.81
CA LYS A 451 25.93 9.00 -7.56
C LYS A 451 27.17 8.51 -6.82
N ASN A 452 27.76 9.37 -5.98
CA ASN A 452 29.04 9.11 -5.31
C ASN A 452 28.90 8.82 -3.81
N ALA A 453 27.68 8.85 -3.28
CA ALA A 453 27.44 8.63 -1.87
C ALA A 453 27.32 7.13 -1.55
N ASP A 454 28.10 6.65 -0.58
CA ASP A 454 27.81 5.40 0.13
C ASP A 454 26.54 5.62 0.98
N PRO A 455 25.41 4.96 0.67
CA PRO A 455 24.16 5.21 1.37
C PRO A 455 24.22 4.84 2.86
N GLU A 456 24.98 3.79 3.24
CA GLU A 456 25.06 3.34 4.63
C GLU A 456 25.81 4.37 5.48
N ALA A 457 27.01 4.73 5.03
CA ALA A 457 27.85 5.72 5.69
C ALA A 457 27.15 7.09 5.74
N PHE A 458 26.48 7.46 4.65
CA PHE A 458 25.74 8.70 4.58
C PHE A 458 24.58 8.75 5.58
N HIS A 459 23.77 7.69 5.65
CA HIS A 459 22.67 7.62 6.60
C HIS A 459 23.15 7.69 8.05
N VAL A 460 24.24 7.01 8.40
CA VAL A 460 24.86 7.11 9.74
C VAL A 460 25.24 8.55 10.08
N ASN A 461 25.74 9.32 9.11
CA ASN A 461 26.06 10.73 9.33
C ASN A 461 24.81 11.59 9.55
N ILE A 462 23.73 11.34 8.80
CA ILE A 462 22.44 12.03 9.02
C ILE A 462 21.86 11.72 10.40
N LEU A 463 21.92 10.46 10.85
CA LEU A 463 21.46 10.07 12.20
C LEU A 463 22.25 10.77 13.32
N LYS A 464 23.55 10.96 13.14
CA LYS A 464 24.39 11.72 14.09
C LYS A 464 24.02 13.19 14.07
N LEU A 465 23.92 13.77 12.88
CA LEU A 465 23.65 15.19 12.69
C LEU A 465 22.26 15.58 13.23
N SER A 466 21.25 14.73 13.08
CA SER A 466 19.90 14.96 13.58
C SER A 466 19.78 15.00 15.11
N LYS A 467 20.87 14.75 15.84
CA LYS A 467 20.97 14.74 17.30
C LYS A 467 22.11 15.64 17.80
N SER A 468 22.56 16.59 16.98
CA SER A 468 23.72 17.45 17.30
C SER A 468 23.45 18.40 18.46
N TYR A 469 22.18 18.74 18.70
CA TYR A 469 21.77 19.67 19.74
C TYR A 469 21.04 18.92 20.85
N ASN A 470 21.63 18.91 22.06
CA ASN A 470 21.10 18.18 23.22
C ASN A 470 20.08 19.00 24.03
N ASN A 471 20.10 20.33 23.91
CA ASN A 471 19.23 21.23 24.67
C ASN A 471 18.00 21.59 23.83
N GLN A 472 16.87 20.91 24.11
CA GLN A 472 15.56 21.21 23.50
C GLN A 472 14.64 22.03 24.43
N ASN A 473 15.11 22.40 25.63
CA ASN A 473 14.30 23.07 26.66
C ASN A 473 14.84 24.43 27.11
N GLU A 474 15.97 24.88 26.56
CA GLU A 474 16.60 26.16 26.90
C GLU A 474 17.10 26.85 25.64
N ILE A 475 17.12 28.18 25.67
CA ILE A 475 17.59 29.00 24.54
C ILE A 475 19.09 28.80 24.37
N ASP A 476 19.51 28.11 23.31
CA ASP A 476 20.89 28.13 22.83
C ASP A 476 21.04 29.23 21.77
N LYS A 477 21.42 30.42 22.24
CA LYS A 477 21.62 31.59 21.36
C LYS A 477 22.73 31.37 20.34
N LEU A 478 23.76 30.61 20.68
CA LEU A 478 24.89 30.36 19.79
C LEU A 478 24.48 29.42 18.66
N ALA A 479 23.82 28.32 19.00
CA ALA A 479 23.26 27.37 18.02
C ALA A 479 22.28 28.08 17.08
N GLY A 480 21.30 28.82 17.63
CA GLY A 480 20.31 29.52 16.83
C GLY A 480 20.94 30.56 15.88
N THR A 481 21.89 31.35 16.37
CA THR A 481 22.61 32.35 15.54
C THR A 481 23.44 31.65 14.46
N HIS A 482 24.10 30.55 14.78
CA HIS A 482 24.89 29.78 13.83
C HIS A 482 24.03 29.19 12.71
N LEU A 483 22.93 28.51 13.06
CA LEU A 483 21.99 27.92 12.10
C LEU A 483 21.38 28.97 11.19
N LEU A 484 20.94 30.11 11.75
CA LEU A 484 20.34 31.18 10.96
C LEU A 484 21.37 31.83 10.01
N THR A 485 22.60 32.03 10.48
CA THR A 485 23.69 32.56 9.63
C THR A 485 24.03 31.59 8.51
N ARG A 486 24.11 30.28 8.81
CA ARG A 486 24.33 29.24 7.81
C ARG A 486 23.22 29.21 6.77
N TRP A 487 21.95 29.27 7.20
CA TRP A 487 20.80 29.31 6.30
C TRP A 487 20.88 30.49 5.32
N PHE A 488 21.05 31.71 5.82
CA PHE A 488 21.12 32.89 4.94
C PHE A 488 22.32 32.87 4.00
N LYS A 489 23.44 32.30 4.43
CA LYS A 489 24.60 32.08 3.55
C LYS A 489 24.24 31.13 2.40
N VAL A 490 23.66 29.98 2.71
CA VAL A 490 23.25 28.97 1.70
C VAL A 490 22.20 29.56 0.75
N ALA A 491 21.21 30.29 1.27
CA ALA A 491 20.18 30.95 0.46
C ALA A 491 20.74 32.11 -0.38
N ALA A 492 21.84 32.77 0.02
CA ALA A 492 22.49 33.75 -0.83
C ALA A 492 23.25 33.08 -1.97
N GLU A 493 24.08 32.07 -1.65
CA GLU A 493 24.98 31.38 -2.58
C GLU A 493 24.21 30.58 -3.64
N SER A 494 23.13 29.88 -3.25
CA SER A 494 22.35 29.01 -4.16
C SER A 494 21.43 29.74 -5.14
N SER A 495 21.18 31.03 -4.95
CA SER A 495 20.26 31.82 -5.79
C SER A 495 20.64 31.82 -7.26
N SER A 496 21.95 31.86 -7.54
CA SER A 496 22.48 31.87 -8.91
C SER A 496 22.51 30.48 -9.57
N GLU A 497 22.44 29.41 -8.77
CA GLU A 497 22.59 28.03 -9.21
C GLU A 497 21.26 27.27 -9.32
N TRP A 498 20.20 27.74 -8.62
CA TRP A 498 18.88 27.09 -8.53
C TRP A 498 18.36 26.52 -9.85
N SER A 499 18.28 27.37 -10.88
CA SER A 499 17.76 26.98 -12.20
C SER A 499 18.69 26.02 -12.96
N SER A 500 20.00 26.01 -12.67
CA SER A 500 20.92 25.01 -13.20
C SER A 500 20.69 23.66 -12.52
N VAL A 501 20.70 23.66 -11.18
CA VAL A 501 20.53 22.45 -10.35
C VAL A 501 19.21 21.75 -10.64
N SER A 502 18.09 22.49 -10.74
CA SER A 502 16.79 21.91 -11.08
C SER A 502 16.80 21.22 -12.46
N ARG A 503 17.49 21.81 -13.45
CA ARG A 503 17.66 21.19 -14.78
C ARG A 503 18.57 19.98 -14.74
N GLU A 504 19.62 20.01 -13.92
CA GLU A 504 20.53 18.87 -13.73
C GLU A 504 19.79 17.67 -13.14
N TRP A 505 18.98 17.86 -12.10
CA TRP A 505 18.13 16.80 -11.53
C TRP A 505 17.19 16.21 -12.57
N LYS A 506 16.47 17.06 -13.30
CA LYS A 506 15.56 16.63 -14.37
C LYS A 506 16.26 15.86 -15.49
N SER A 507 17.47 16.30 -15.87
CA SER A 507 18.26 15.63 -16.90
C SER A 507 18.84 14.29 -16.42
N ALA A 508 19.20 14.19 -15.14
CA ALA A 508 19.81 13.00 -14.55
C ALA A 508 18.79 11.92 -14.18
N SER A 509 17.50 12.24 -14.04
CA SER A 509 16.48 11.29 -13.59
C SER A 509 16.48 9.98 -14.38
N LYS A 510 16.54 10.05 -15.72
CA LYS A 510 16.61 8.87 -16.61
C LYS A 510 17.83 7.99 -16.38
N GLU A 511 18.95 8.57 -15.97
CA GLU A 511 20.15 7.79 -15.63
C GLU A 511 19.99 7.16 -14.25
N LEU A 512 19.53 7.94 -13.27
CA LEU A 512 19.35 7.53 -11.87
C LEU A 512 18.29 6.43 -11.70
N THR A 513 17.32 6.32 -12.59
CA THR A 513 16.33 5.25 -12.60
C THR A 513 16.76 4.04 -13.42
N SER A 514 17.90 4.10 -14.12
CA SER A 514 18.33 3.03 -15.01
C SER A 514 18.83 1.80 -14.26
N ILE A 515 18.62 0.62 -14.85
CA ILE A 515 19.15 -0.64 -14.31
C ILE A 515 20.68 -0.62 -14.25
N ILE A 516 21.34 0.07 -15.17
CA ILE A 516 22.81 0.20 -15.21
C ILE A 516 23.29 0.98 -13.98
N PHE A 517 22.68 2.13 -13.71
CA PHE A 517 22.99 2.92 -12.52
C PHE A 517 22.76 2.09 -11.26
N TRP A 518 21.60 1.44 -11.13
CA TRP A 518 21.26 0.70 -9.92
C TRP A 518 22.18 -0.51 -9.67
N ARG A 519 22.60 -1.22 -10.72
CA ARG A 519 23.61 -2.29 -10.57
C ARG A 519 24.93 -1.76 -10.03
N GLN A 520 25.39 -0.62 -10.54
CA GLN A 520 26.61 0.03 -10.03
C GLN A 520 26.44 0.53 -8.59
N TYR A 521 25.33 1.23 -8.32
CA TYR A 521 25.03 1.82 -7.02
C TYR A 521 24.90 0.78 -5.91
N LEU A 522 24.36 -0.40 -6.23
CA LEU A 522 24.21 -1.52 -5.29
C LEU A 522 25.42 -2.48 -5.28
N GLY A 523 26.47 -2.19 -6.05
CA GLY A 523 27.67 -3.04 -6.12
C GLY A 523 27.43 -4.42 -6.75
N LEU A 524 26.48 -4.53 -7.69
CA LEU A 524 26.19 -5.76 -8.40
C LEU A 524 27.14 -5.91 -9.59
N ASN A 525 27.83 -7.05 -9.67
CA ASN A 525 28.67 -7.37 -10.83
C ASN A 525 27.81 -7.46 -12.10
N ASN A 526 28.34 -7.00 -13.24
CA ASN A 526 27.64 -7.07 -14.54
C ASN A 526 27.42 -8.50 -15.02
#